data_AF-A0A834I722-F1
#
_entry.id   AF-A0A834I722-F1
#
_cell.length_a   1.000
_cell.length_b   1.000
_cell.length_c   1.000
_cell.angle_alpha   90.00
_cell.angle_beta   90.00
_cell.angle_gamma   90.00
#
_symmetry.space_group_name_H-M   'P 1'
#
loop_
_entity.id
_entity.type
_entity.pdbx_description
1 polymer ?
#
loop_
_entity_poly.entity_id
_entity_poly.type
_entity_poly.pdbx_seq_one_letter_code
_entity_poly.pdbx_strand_id
1 'polypeptide(L)'
;MTSIISTASRSAAHDLLITGDTDGYLRLFRYPCLNPKGEYNEEKVYSGTVACARFLFNDRNIVTVVLQHRPSVYLPVIANPRARRWRERFYQEELEDDREIDSEIDSTTFE
;
A
#
# COMPACT_ATOMS: atom_id res chain seq x y z
N MET A 1 -4.70 1.81 18.09
CA MET A 1 -4.08 0.48 18.23
C MET A 1 -2.73 0.57 17.52
N THR A 2 -1.61 0.37 18.21
CA THR A 2 -0.26 0.49 17.62
C THR A 2 0.11 -0.84 16.97
N SER A 3 -0.17 -1.01 15.68
CA SER A 3 0.20 -2.22 14.94
C SER A 3 1.72 -2.27 14.72
N ILE A 4 2.32 -3.45 14.94
CA ILE A 4 3.76 -3.67 14.81
C ILE A 4 4.06 -4.04 13.36
N ILE A 5 4.90 -3.23 12.68
CA ILE A 5 5.36 -3.56 11.33
C ILE A 5 6.35 -4.73 11.42
N SER A 6 6.04 -5.82 10.72
CA SER A 6 6.83 -7.05 10.69
C SER A 6 7.67 -7.17 9.42
N THR A 7 7.28 -6.52 8.32
CA THR A 7 7.99 -6.57 7.04
C THR A 7 7.88 -5.26 6.28
N ALA A 8 8.91 -4.94 5.50
CA ALA A 8 8.90 -3.84 4.54
C ALA A 8 9.73 -4.20 3.30
N SER A 9 9.31 -3.69 2.14
CA SER A 9 10.06 -3.84 0.89
C SER A 9 9.86 -2.63 0.00
N ARG A 10 10.94 -2.14 -0.59
CA ARG A 10 10.92 -1.04 -1.57
C ARG A 10 10.75 -1.60 -2.98
N SER A 11 10.08 -0.85 -3.86
CA SER A 11 9.96 -1.17 -5.28
C SER A 11 11.31 -1.07 -6.01
N ALA A 12 11.45 -1.81 -7.10
CA ALA A 12 12.60 -1.72 -8.00
C ALA A 12 12.66 -0.34 -8.70
N ALA A 13 11.52 0.27 -8.99
CA ALA A 13 11.40 1.63 -9.52
C ALA A 13 11.71 2.73 -8.49
N HIS A 14 11.85 2.37 -7.21
CA HIS A 14 12.24 3.27 -6.12
C HIS A 14 11.24 4.39 -5.81
N ASP A 15 9.98 4.14 -6.10
CA ASP A 15 8.85 5.07 -5.97
C ASP A 15 7.79 4.60 -4.96
N LEU A 16 7.86 3.34 -4.52
CA LEU A 16 6.88 2.71 -3.63
C LEU A 16 7.55 1.90 -2.52
N LEU A 17 6.85 1.80 -1.39
CA LEU A 17 7.20 0.98 -0.24
C LEU A 17 5.97 0.19 0.21
N ILE A 18 6.07 -1.14 0.24
CA ILE A 18 5.06 -1.99 0.85
C ILE A 18 5.50 -2.33 2.27
N THR A 19 4.56 -2.31 3.22
CA THR A 19 4.74 -2.81 4.58
C THR A 19 3.65 -3.82 4.91
N GLY A 20 3.95 -4.71 5.84
CA GLY A 20 2.99 -5.62 6.44
C GLY A 20 3.13 -5.61 7.96
N ASP A 21 2.03 -5.86 8.66
CA ASP A 21 1.99 -5.85 10.12
C ASP A 21 1.58 -7.20 10.74
N THR A 22 1.64 -7.24 12.07
CA THR A 22 1.27 -8.40 12.88
C THR A 22 -0.22 -8.72 12.86
N ASP A 23 -1.06 -7.77 12.46
CA ASP A 23 -2.52 -7.88 12.47
C ASP A 23 -3.11 -8.30 11.12
N GLY A 24 -2.26 -8.40 10.10
CA GLY A 24 -2.61 -8.90 8.76
C GLY A 24 -2.92 -7.81 7.74
N TYR A 25 -2.62 -6.55 8.04
CA TYR A 25 -2.75 -5.46 7.09
C TYR A 25 -1.51 -5.35 6.20
N LEU A 26 -1.75 -4.96 4.95
CA LEU A 26 -0.74 -4.47 4.03
C LEU A 26 -0.97 -2.98 3.81
N ARG A 27 0.12 -2.21 3.81
CA ARG A 27 0.08 -0.77 3.53
C ARG A 27 1.07 -0.42 2.42
N LEU A 28 0.60 0.26 1.40
CA LEU A 28 1.40 0.75 0.27
C LEU A 28 1.60 2.26 0.41
N PHE A 29 2.85 2.67 0.48
CA PHE A 29 3.27 4.06 0.60
C PHE A 29 4.03 4.50 -0.65
N ARG A 30 4.04 5.80 -0.87
CA ARG A 30 4.99 6.46 -1.77
C ARG A 30 6.38 6.49 -1.12
N TYR A 31 7.42 6.24 -1.91
CA TYR A 31 8.81 6.26 -1.45
C TYR A 31 9.61 7.37 -2.16
N PRO A 32 10.43 8.14 -1.44
CA PRO A 32 10.69 8.05 0.00
C PRO A 32 9.54 8.58 0.87
N CYS A 33 9.29 7.92 2.00
CA CYS A 33 8.25 8.30 2.99
C CYS A 33 8.74 9.49 3.84
N LEU A 34 8.75 10.70 3.26
CA LEU A 34 9.31 11.89 3.91
C LEU A 34 8.39 12.50 4.98
N ASN A 35 7.07 12.33 4.83
CA ASN A 35 6.08 12.89 5.74
C ASN A 35 5.58 11.80 6.71
N PRO A 36 5.68 12.00 8.05
CA PRO A 36 5.12 11.07 9.04
C PRO A 36 3.60 10.88 8.93
N LYS A 37 2.89 11.86 8.35
CA LYS A 37 1.45 11.80 8.03
C LYS A 37 1.19 11.53 6.54
N GLY A 38 2.19 11.02 5.83
CA GLY A 38 2.04 10.66 4.43
C GLY A 38 0.94 9.62 4.24
N GLU A 39 0.17 9.79 3.18
CA GLU A 39 -0.93 8.89 2.87
C GLU A 39 -0.45 7.53 2.42
N TYR A 40 -1.32 6.54 2.62
CA TYR A 40 -1.08 5.17 2.23
C TYR A 40 -2.40 4.47 1.97
N ASN A 41 -2.34 3.53 1.03
CA ASN A 41 -3.42 2.57 0.87
C ASN A 41 -3.24 1.45 1.87
N GLU A 42 -4.30 1.13 2.61
CA GLU A 42 -4.34 0.05 3.59
C GLU A 42 -5.43 -0.97 3.25
N GLU A 43 -5.08 -2.25 3.27
CA GLU A 43 -6.04 -3.34 3.08
C GLU A 43 -5.74 -4.47 4.05
N LYS A 44 -6.79 -4.94 4.74
CA LYS A 44 -6.70 -6.13 5.58
C LYS A 44 -6.81 -7.36 4.69
N VAL A 45 -5.67 -8.03 4.46
CA VAL A 45 -5.62 -9.20 3.60
C VAL A 45 -5.63 -10.49 4.41
N TYR A 46 -5.11 -10.46 5.64
CA TYR A 46 -4.93 -11.65 6.47
C TYR A 46 -5.51 -11.50 7.87
N SER A 47 -5.71 -12.64 8.53
CA SER A 47 -6.13 -12.73 9.93
C SER A 47 -4.97 -13.01 10.89
N GLY A 48 -3.73 -13.01 10.39
CA GLY A 48 -2.52 -13.28 11.15
C GLY A 48 -1.33 -12.47 10.64
N THR A 49 -0.18 -12.66 11.27
CA THR A 49 1.02 -11.84 11.02
C THR A 49 1.56 -12.03 9.61
N VAL A 50 1.77 -10.91 8.91
CA VAL A 50 2.47 -10.89 7.63
C VAL A 50 3.97 -11.03 7.90
N ALA A 51 4.51 -12.23 7.71
CA ALA A 51 5.93 -12.49 7.95
C ALA A 51 6.84 -11.88 6.88
N CYS A 52 6.37 -11.80 5.62
CA CYS A 52 7.14 -11.22 4.54
C CYS A 52 6.23 -10.62 3.48
N ALA A 53 6.64 -9.50 2.88
CA ALA A 53 6.02 -8.89 1.71
C ALA A 53 7.12 -8.37 0.77
N ARG A 54 7.10 -8.76 -0.51
CA ARG A 54 8.13 -8.40 -1.51
C ARG A 54 7.51 -8.07 -2.87
N PHE A 55 8.03 -7.03 -3.53
CA PHE A 55 7.70 -6.74 -4.92
C PHE A 55 8.32 -7.79 -5.86
N LEU A 56 7.59 -8.15 -6.91
CA LEU A 56 8.00 -9.05 -7.98
C LEU A 56 7.64 -8.48 -9.35
N PHE A 57 8.28 -9.04 -10.39
CA PHE A 57 7.96 -8.78 -11.80
C PHE A 57 7.90 -7.28 -12.14
N ASN A 58 8.97 -6.54 -11.81
CA ASN A 58 9.06 -5.10 -12.06
C ASN A 58 7.91 -4.32 -11.41
N ASP A 59 7.69 -4.59 -10.12
CA ASP A 59 6.73 -3.93 -9.23
C ASP A 59 5.26 -4.05 -9.65
N ARG A 60 4.92 -5.06 -10.47
CA ARG A 60 3.53 -5.34 -10.88
C ARG A 60 2.80 -6.22 -9.88
N ASN A 61 3.54 -7.02 -9.12
CA ASN A 61 2.98 -8.04 -8.23
C ASN A 61 3.68 -7.95 -6.88
N ILE A 62 2.98 -8.42 -5.83
CA ILE A 62 3.54 -8.52 -4.50
C ILE A 62 3.33 -9.96 -4.02
N VAL A 63 4.39 -10.55 -3.48
CA VAL A 63 4.32 -11.85 -2.80
C VAL A 63 4.38 -11.64 -1.30
N THR A 64 3.49 -12.34 -0.60
CA THR A 64 3.34 -12.27 0.84
C THR A 64 3.40 -13.65 1.47
N VAL A 65 3.96 -13.72 2.68
CA VAL A 65 4.03 -14.93 3.51
C VAL A 65 3.40 -14.61 4.86
N VAL A 66 2.55 -15.50 5.37
CA VAL A 66 1.78 -15.28 6.61
C VAL A 66 2.02 -16.40 7.61
N LEU A 67 2.07 -16.03 8.89
CA LEU A 67 2.13 -16.94 10.01
C LEU A 67 0.71 -17.16 10.54
N GLN A 68 0.22 -18.41 10.48
CA GLN A 68 -1.05 -18.83 11.05
C GLN A 68 -0.86 -20.09 11.91
N HIS A 69 -1.78 -20.33 12.85
CA HIS A 69 -1.74 -21.41 13.85
C HIS A 69 -1.64 -22.85 13.31
N ARG A 70 -1.68 -23.04 11.99
CA ARG A 70 -1.15 -24.24 11.33
C ARG A 70 -0.16 -23.80 10.24
N PRO A 71 1.06 -24.36 10.18
CA PRO A 71 2.03 -24.04 9.14
C PRO A 71 1.58 -24.66 7.82
N SER A 72 0.53 -24.11 7.24
CA SER A 72 0.22 -24.29 5.83
C SER A 72 1.01 -23.23 5.10
N VAL A 73 2.02 -23.64 4.34
CA VAL A 73 2.71 -22.76 3.37
C VAL A 73 1.67 -22.40 2.31
N TYR A 74 0.84 -21.41 2.60
CA TYR A 74 0.13 -20.69 1.57
C TYR A 74 1.16 -19.75 0.97
N LEU A 75 1.54 -20.00 -0.27
CA LEU A 75 2.07 -18.99 -1.18
C LEU A 75 0.87 -18.35 -1.88
N PRO A 76 0.14 -17.40 -1.26
CA PRO A 76 -0.69 -16.53 -2.06
C PRO A 76 0.28 -15.67 -2.85
N VAL A 77 0.61 -16.11 -4.08
CA VAL A 77 1.02 -15.17 -5.11
C VAL A 77 -0.17 -14.25 -5.29
N ILE A 78 -0.16 -13.09 -4.62
CA ILE A 78 -1.01 -11.97 -4.97
C ILE A 78 -0.45 -11.40 -6.28
N ALA A 79 -0.58 -12.19 -7.34
CA ALA A 79 -0.78 -11.69 -8.69
C ALA A 79 -2.24 -11.22 -8.77
N ASN A 80 -2.65 -10.35 -7.85
CA ASN A 80 -4.03 -9.92 -7.78
C ASN A 80 -4.21 -8.86 -8.87
N PRO A 81 -5.10 -9.06 -9.85
CA PRO A 81 -5.49 -7.97 -10.74
C PRO A 81 -6.02 -6.76 -9.95
N ARG A 82 -6.52 -6.96 -8.72
CA ARG A 82 -6.84 -5.86 -7.81
C ARG A 82 -5.62 -5.13 -7.27
N ALA A 83 -4.43 -5.71 -7.13
CA ALA A 83 -3.22 -4.96 -6.76
C ALA A 83 -2.88 -3.93 -7.85
N ARG A 84 -3.12 -4.27 -9.12
CA ARG A 84 -3.06 -3.30 -10.23
C ARG A 84 -4.12 -2.20 -10.05
N ARG A 85 -5.36 -2.57 -9.73
CA ARG A 85 -6.42 -1.61 -9.38
C ARG A 85 -6.10 -0.80 -8.12
N TRP A 86 -5.31 -1.33 -7.19
CA TRP A 86 -4.94 -0.70 -5.92
C TRP A 86 -3.85 0.34 -6.12
N ARG A 87 -2.88 0.03 -7.00
CA ARG A 87 -1.94 1.00 -7.55
C ARG A 87 -2.69 2.07 -8.35
N GLU A 88 -3.56 1.68 -9.28
CA GLU A 88 -4.35 2.62 -10.09
C GLU A 88 -5.22 3.52 -9.21
N ARG A 89 -5.90 2.97 -8.18
CA ARG A 89 -6.64 3.78 -7.19
C ARG A 89 -5.75 4.76 -6.44
N PHE A 90 -4.57 4.32 -5.97
CA PHE A 90 -3.63 5.22 -5.31
C PHE A 90 -3.26 6.41 -6.20
N TYR A 91 -3.05 6.18 -7.50
CA TYR A 91 -2.77 7.26 -8.46
C TYR A 91 -4.00 8.10 -8.84
N GLN A 92 -5.21 7.58 -8.68
CA GLN A 92 -6.43 8.19 -9.19
C GLN A 92 -7.15 9.02 -8.13
N GLU A 93 -7.07 8.61 -6.86
CA GLU A 93 -7.45 9.42 -5.70
C GLU A 93 -6.57 10.70 -5.62
N GLU A 94 -5.26 10.59 -5.89
CA GLU A 94 -4.34 11.75 -5.94
C GLU A 94 -4.71 12.75 -7.06
N LEU A 95 -5.16 12.27 -8.23
CA LEU A 95 -5.68 13.13 -9.31
C LEU A 95 -7.05 13.76 -8.99
N GLU A 96 -7.83 13.18 -8.08
CA GLU A 96 -9.09 13.75 -7.63
C GLU A 96 -8.83 14.86 -6.59
N ASP A 97 -7.94 14.63 -5.63
CA ASP A 97 -7.52 15.64 -4.65
C ASP A 97 -6.85 16.87 -5.32
N ASP A 98 -5.92 16.65 -6.27
CA ASP A 98 -5.28 17.76 -6.99
C ASP A 98 -6.30 18.59 -7.80
N ARG A 99 -7.34 17.96 -8.35
CA ARG A 99 -8.42 18.65 -9.07
C ARG A 99 -9.36 19.40 -8.12
N GLU A 100 -9.58 18.87 -6.92
CA GLU A 100 -10.42 19.51 -5.91
C GLU A 100 -9.76 20.81 -5.39
N ILE A 101 -8.45 20.76 -5.15
CA ILE A 101 -7.65 21.93 -4.75
C ILE A 101 -7.71 23.05 -5.81
N ASP A 102 -7.55 22.72 -7.09
CA ASP A 102 -7.64 23.72 -8.17
C ASP A 102 -9.05 24.32 -8.29
N SER A 103 -10.10 23.55 -7.99
CA SER A 103 -11.48 24.03 -8.03
C SER A 103 -11.86 24.96 -6.87
N GLU A 104 -11.21 24.82 -5.71
CA GLU A 104 -11.46 25.66 -4.54
C GLU A 104 -10.79 27.04 -4.71
N ILE A 105 -9.62 27.09 -5.36
CA ILE A 105 -8.87 28.34 -5.64
C ILE A 105 -9.64 29.25 -6.61
N ASP A 106 -10.34 28.69 -7.60
CA ASP A 106 -11.13 29.48 -8.55
C ASP A 106 -12.46 30.00 -7.95
N SER A 107 -12.90 29.43 -6.81
CA SER A 107 -14.11 29.86 -6.10
C SER A 107 -13.88 30.93 -5.03
N THR A 108 -12.62 31.19 -4.66
CA THR A 108 -12.26 32.10 -3.55
C THR A 108 -11.69 33.45 -4.03
N THR A 109 -11.69 33.72 -5.34
CA THR A 109 -11.35 35.04 -5.87
C THR A 109 -12.65 35.75 -6.29
N PHE A 110 -12.89 36.92 -5.69
CA PHE A 110 -14.06 37.83 -5.81
C PHE A 110 -15.18 37.65 -4.76
N GLU A 111 -14.95 38.19 -3.56
CA GLU A 111 -15.64 39.41 -3.08
C GLU A 111 -14.65 40.33 -2.33
#